data_AF-M2PJR8-F1
#
_entry.id   AF-M2PJR8-F1
#
_cell.length_a   1.000
_cell.length_b   1.000
_cell.length_c   1.000
_cell.angle_alpha   90.00
_cell.angle_beta   90.00
_cell.angle_gamma   90.00
#
_symmetry.space_group_name_H-M   'P 1'
#
loop_
_entity.id
_entity.type
_entity.pdbx_description
1 polymer ?
#
loop_
_entity_poly.entity_id
_entity_poly.type
_entity_poly.pdbx_seq_one_letter_code
_entity_poly.pdbx_strand_id
1 'polypeptide(L)'
;MRINDFHNILELIKQDVLHSEAEYLKLLKVVGNNQRYDFRSQLSIYDKNPEAIACAKFDYWRERFNRTVMRGQKGIPILEDYGTFKEVDYIFDIGQTVSRNRDVNEVNLWKFDKENHQDVLKEMIKSEGYDESKSTLENIFSLSRLYGDEKIDTLMNELRVADED
;
A
#
# COMPACT_ATOMS: atom_id res chain seq x y z
N MET A 1 -2.15 14.03 15.50
CA MET A 1 -0.82 14.43 15.00
C MET A 1 -1.00 15.67 14.13
N ARG A 2 -0.07 16.64 14.11
CA ARG A 2 -0.19 17.76 13.15
C ARG A 2 0.37 17.33 11.79
N ILE A 3 -0.12 17.94 10.72
CA ILE A 3 0.32 17.62 9.34
C ILE A 3 1.83 17.80 9.17
N ASN A 4 2.43 18.84 9.75
CA ASN A 4 3.87 19.04 9.69
C ASN A 4 4.65 17.91 10.40
N ASP A 5 4.13 17.42 11.52
CA ASP A 5 4.76 16.29 12.23
C ASP A 5 4.71 15.02 11.36
N PHE A 6 3.60 14.81 10.63
CA PHE A 6 3.47 13.71 9.67
C PHE A 6 4.48 13.82 8.53
N HIS A 7 4.62 14.99 7.91
CA HIS A 7 5.58 15.21 6.83
C HIS A 7 7.03 15.00 7.29
N ASN A 8 7.40 15.49 8.47
CA ASN A 8 8.74 15.28 9.00
C ASN A 8 9.06 13.80 9.22
N ILE A 9 8.08 13.02 9.71
CA ILE A 9 8.24 11.57 9.86
C ILE A 9 8.44 10.90 8.49
N LEU A 10 7.69 11.31 7.46
CA LEU A 10 7.85 10.73 6.11
C LEU A 10 9.25 10.92 5.54
N GLU A 11 9.90 12.06 5.77
CA GLU A 11 11.28 12.28 5.30
C GLU A 11 12.29 11.30 5.94
N LEU A 12 12.12 10.99 7.23
CA LEU A 12 12.92 9.97 7.91
C LEU A 12 12.67 8.58 7.34
N ILE A 13 11.40 8.24 7.09
CA ILE A 13 11.02 6.93 6.52
C ILE A 13 11.66 6.71 5.15
N LYS A 14 11.75 7.75 4.30
CA LYS A 14 12.41 7.64 2.99
C LYS A 14 13.88 7.24 3.13
N GLN A 15 14.60 7.80 4.10
CA GLN A 15 16.00 7.44 4.35
C GLN A 15 16.13 5.97 4.74
N ASP A 16 15.23 5.48 5.60
CA ASP A 16 15.22 4.08 6.04
C ASP A 16 14.90 3.11 4.89
N VAL A 17 13.86 3.40 4.11
CA VAL A 17 13.44 2.60 2.95
C VAL A 17 14.57 2.48 1.92
N LEU A 18 15.29 3.58 1.67
CA LEU A 18 16.34 3.65 0.67
C LEU A 18 17.70 3.15 1.19
N HIS A 19 17.79 2.79 2.48
CA HIS A 19 19.03 2.32 3.09
C HIS A 19 19.51 0.98 2.50
N SER A 20 18.59 0.11 2.09
CA SER A 20 18.94 -1.19 1.49
C SER A 20 17.84 -1.74 0.59
N GLU A 21 18.22 -2.63 -0.33
CA GLU A 21 17.28 -3.39 -1.16
C GLU A 21 16.27 -4.17 -0.30
N ALA A 22 16.71 -4.73 0.83
CA ALA A 22 15.84 -5.50 1.71
C ALA A 22 14.72 -4.64 2.33
N GLU A 23 15.00 -3.39 2.69
CA GLU A 23 13.99 -2.45 3.19
C GLU A 23 13.05 -2.00 2.06
N TYR A 24 13.60 -1.73 0.87
CA TYR A 24 12.78 -1.39 -0.29
C TYR A 24 11.81 -2.52 -0.67
N LEU A 25 12.25 -3.78 -0.64
CA LEU A 25 11.39 -4.93 -0.91
C LEU A 25 10.24 -5.07 0.09
N LYS A 26 10.47 -4.74 1.37
CA LYS A 26 9.40 -4.69 2.38
C LYS A 26 8.39 -3.58 2.07
N LEU A 27 8.86 -2.39 1.67
CA LEU A 27 7.95 -1.32 1.21
C LEU A 27 7.10 -1.79 0.03
N LEU A 28 7.69 -2.41 -1.00
CA LEU A 28 6.95 -2.89 -2.16
C LEU A 28 5.86 -3.90 -1.78
N LYS A 29 6.11 -4.75 -0.78
CA LYS A 29 5.09 -5.67 -0.23
C LYS A 29 3.93 -4.90 0.41
N VAL A 30 4.21 -3.87 1.20
CA VAL A 30 3.18 -3.01 1.80
C VAL A 30 2.37 -2.26 0.74
N VAL A 31 3.04 -1.71 -0.28
CA VAL A 31 2.41 -1.01 -1.41
C VAL A 31 1.45 -1.94 -2.15
N GLY A 32 1.88 -3.17 -2.47
CA GLY A 32 1.02 -4.16 -3.14
C GLY A 32 -0.20 -4.56 -2.31
N ASN A 33 -0.02 -4.76 -0.99
CA ASN A 33 -1.11 -5.11 -0.08
C ASN A 33 -2.11 -3.96 0.15
N ASN A 34 -1.62 -2.71 0.14
CA ASN A 34 -2.38 -1.51 0.52
C ASN A 34 -2.49 -0.52 -0.65
N GLN A 35 -2.69 -1.05 -1.86
CA GLN A 35 -2.74 -0.33 -3.15
C GLN A 35 -3.79 0.78 -3.26
N ARG A 36 -4.77 0.86 -2.34
CA ARG A 36 -5.81 1.91 -2.35
C ARG A 36 -5.36 3.22 -1.74
N TYR A 37 -4.28 3.21 -0.97
CA TYR A 37 -3.74 4.40 -0.33
C TYR A 37 -2.68 5.06 -1.21
N ASP A 38 -2.53 6.37 -1.08
CA ASP A 38 -1.46 7.10 -1.75
C ASP A 38 -0.08 6.70 -1.20
N PHE A 39 0.97 7.03 -1.95
CA PHE A 39 2.33 6.58 -1.62
C PHE A 39 2.80 7.11 -0.25
N ARG A 40 2.42 8.34 0.12
CA ARG A 40 2.72 8.93 1.44
C ARG A 40 2.11 8.12 2.58
N SER A 41 0.85 7.70 2.42
CA SER A 41 0.19 6.83 3.39
C SER A 41 0.82 5.44 3.41
N GLN A 42 1.25 4.90 2.25
CA GLN A 42 1.95 3.62 2.17
C GLN A 42 3.31 3.64 2.87
N LEU A 43 4.08 4.74 2.78
CA LEU A 43 5.29 4.93 3.58
C LEU A 43 4.98 4.89 5.08
N SER A 44 3.92 5.58 5.52
CA SER A 44 3.52 5.53 6.92
C SER A 44 3.03 4.14 7.37
N ILE A 45 2.38 3.37 6.48
CA ILE A 45 1.99 1.98 6.78
C ILE A 45 3.24 1.14 6.95
N TYR A 46 4.21 1.25 6.05
CA TYR A 46 5.48 0.52 6.11
C TYR A 46 6.24 0.80 7.42
N ASP A 47 6.38 2.07 7.81
CA ASP A 47 7.05 2.48 9.05
C ASP A 47 6.41 1.87 10.30
N LYS A 48 5.07 1.86 10.36
CA LYS A 48 4.35 1.34 11.53
C LYS A 48 4.20 -0.17 11.52
N ASN A 49 4.09 -0.78 10.35
CA ASN A 49 3.95 -2.22 10.18
C ASN A 49 4.43 -2.66 8.78
N PRO A 50 5.71 -3.06 8.63
CA PRO A 50 6.24 -3.54 7.34
C PRO A 50 5.62 -4.85 6.87
N GLU A 51 4.86 -5.54 7.74
CA GLU A 51 4.11 -6.75 7.42
C GLU A 51 2.60 -6.49 7.29
N ALA A 52 2.18 -5.23 7.12
CA ALA A 52 0.77 -4.87 6.95
C ALA A 52 0.16 -5.60 5.73
N ILE A 53 -1.02 -6.19 5.94
CA ILE A 53 -1.71 -7.03 4.95
C ILE A 53 -2.92 -6.33 4.38
N ALA A 54 -3.70 -5.65 5.21
CA ALA A 54 -4.85 -4.88 4.77
C ALA A 54 -5.20 -3.85 5.82
N CYS A 55 -5.09 -2.57 5.46
CA CYS A 55 -5.43 -1.47 6.35
C CYS A 55 -6.77 -0.84 5.97
N ALA A 56 -7.58 -0.50 6.98
CA ALA A 56 -8.81 0.26 6.79
C ALA A 56 -9.10 1.19 7.97
N LYS A 57 -9.95 2.20 7.75
CA LYS A 57 -10.48 3.04 8.84
C LYS A 57 -11.24 2.19 9.85
N PHE A 58 -11.26 2.66 11.09
CA PHE A 58 -11.87 1.96 12.21
C PHE A 58 -13.33 1.52 11.94
N ASP A 59 -14.17 2.43 11.43
CA ASP A 59 -15.57 2.11 11.14
C ASP A 59 -15.76 1.18 9.94
N TYR A 60 -14.86 1.24 8.95
CA TYR A 60 -14.90 0.34 7.78
C TYR A 60 -14.81 -1.13 8.20
N TRP A 61 -13.95 -1.46 9.16
CA TRP A 61 -13.86 -2.81 9.72
C TRP A 61 -15.18 -3.29 10.34
N ARG A 62 -15.85 -2.39 11.06
CA ARG A 62 -17.12 -2.68 11.74
C ARG A 62 -18.24 -2.87 10.74
N GLU A 63 -18.36 -1.96 9.79
CA GLU A 63 -19.49 -1.89 8.85
C GLU A 63 -19.40 -2.93 7.74
N ARG A 64 -18.19 -3.24 7.26
CA ARG A 64 -18.00 -4.10 6.08
C ARG A 64 -17.62 -5.53 6.42
N PHE A 65 -16.93 -5.74 7.54
CA PHE A 65 -16.39 -7.06 7.89
C PHE A 65 -16.86 -7.57 9.25
N ASN A 66 -17.69 -6.81 9.96
CA ASN A 66 -18.13 -7.13 11.32
C ASN A 66 -16.93 -7.44 12.26
N ARG A 67 -15.87 -6.65 12.11
CA ARG A 67 -14.66 -6.70 12.95
C ARG A 67 -14.53 -5.40 13.74
N THR A 68 -13.84 -5.43 14.87
CA THR A 68 -13.53 -4.23 15.65
C THR A 68 -12.05 -4.20 15.95
N VAL A 69 -11.46 -3.00 15.94
CA VAL A 69 -10.09 -2.81 16.40
C VAL A 69 -10.01 -3.16 17.89
N MET A 70 -8.97 -3.90 18.27
CA MET A 70 -8.74 -4.28 19.66
C MET A 70 -8.41 -3.05 20.51
N ARG A 71 -8.88 -3.04 21.76
CA ARG A 71 -8.64 -1.92 22.68
C ARG A 71 -7.13 -1.71 22.89
N GLY A 72 -6.68 -0.47 22.77
CA GLY A 72 -5.28 -0.08 22.98
C GLY A 72 -4.37 -0.20 21.76
N GLN A 73 -4.87 -0.69 20.63
CA GLN A 73 -4.13 -0.67 19.36
C GLN A 73 -3.90 0.77 18.89
N LYS A 74 -2.68 1.04 18.42
CA LYS A 74 -2.31 2.35 17.85
C LYS A 74 -2.66 2.37 16.36
N GLY A 75 -3.32 3.42 15.92
CA GLY A 75 -3.61 3.63 14.49
C GLY A 75 -2.36 4.05 13.73
N ILE A 76 -2.32 3.69 12.45
CA ILE A 76 -1.35 4.15 11.48
C ILE A 76 -1.85 5.49 10.93
N PRO A 77 -1.08 6.59 11.05
CA PRO A 77 -1.50 7.87 10.55
C PRO A 77 -1.48 7.88 9.02
N ILE A 78 -2.48 8.50 8.40
CA ILE A 78 -2.53 8.77 6.96
C ILE A 78 -2.95 10.21 6.71
N LEU A 79 -2.60 10.75 5.55
CA LEU A 79 -3.03 12.09 5.16
C LEU A 79 -4.27 11.98 4.27
N GLU A 80 -5.40 12.43 4.77
CA GLU A 80 -6.66 12.47 4.03
C GLU A 80 -6.90 13.86 3.47
N ASP A 81 -7.39 13.92 2.23
CA ASP A 81 -7.74 15.16 1.54
C ASP A 81 -9.26 15.20 1.32
N TYR A 82 -9.94 16.04 2.11
CA TYR A 82 -11.38 16.26 2.04
C TYR A 82 -11.74 17.39 1.06
N GLY A 83 -10.79 17.84 0.24
CA GLY A 83 -10.94 18.92 -0.75
C GLY A 83 -10.85 20.31 -0.14
N THR A 84 -11.63 20.59 0.92
CA THR A 84 -11.59 21.90 1.61
C THR A 84 -10.49 21.99 2.66
N PHE A 85 -10.06 20.85 3.20
CA PHE A 85 -9.00 20.75 4.19
C PHE A 85 -8.35 19.38 4.10
N LYS A 86 -7.15 19.30 4.68
CA LYS A 86 -6.43 18.04 4.90
C LYS A 86 -6.36 17.79 6.38
N GLU A 87 -6.36 16.53 6.77
CA GLU A 87 -6.11 16.13 8.16
C GLU A 87 -5.38 14.79 8.24
N VAL A 88 -4.76 14.55 9.39
CA VAL A 88 -4.13 13.27 9.68
C VAL A 88 -5.18 12.37 10.31
N ASP A 89 -5.58 11.37 9.55
CA ASP A 89 -6.55 10.35 9.93
C ASP A 89 -5.84 9.05 10.35
N TYR A 90 -6.59 8.06 10.84
CA TYR A 90 -6.00 6.82 11.35
C TYR A 90 -6.64 5.56 10.79
N ILE A 91 -5.80 4.66 10.29
CA ILE A 91 -6.18 3.33 9.80
C ILE A 91 -5.56 2.24 10.66
N PHE A 92 -6.10 1.04 10.52
CA PHE A 92 -5.71 -0.12 11.31
C PHE A 92 -5.57 -1.32 10.38
N ASP A 93 -4.48 -2.07 10.55
CA ASP A 93 -4.27 -3.33 9.85
C ASP A 93 -5.26 -4.40 10.38
N ILE A 94 -5.61 -5.36 9.53
CA ILE A 94 -6.46 -6.50 9.89
C ILE A 94 -5.95 -7.25 11.13
N GLY A 95 -4.64 -7.38 11.32
CA GLY A 95 -4.03 -7.99 12.50
C GLY A 95 -4.31 -7.24 13.81
N GLN A 96 -4.74 -5.99 13.73
CA GLN A 96 -5.15 -5.17 14.89
C GLN A 96 -6.64 -5.33 15.23
N THR A 97 -7.37 -6.19 14.50
CA THR A 97 -8.81 -6.35 14.63
C THR A 97 -9.20 -7.75 15.10
N VAL A 98 -10.37 -7.85 15.72
CA VAL A 98 -11.00 -9.12 16.11
C VAL A 98 -12.44 -9.18 15.60
N SER A 99 -12.94 -10.40 15.38
CA SER A 99 -14.35 -10.63 15.03
C SER A 99 -15.27 -10.12 16.15
N ARG A 100 -16.38 -9.49 15.79
CA ARG A 100 -17.41 -9.09 16.77
C ARG A 100 -18.32 -10.26 17.16
N ASN A 101 -18.36 -11.31 16.36
CA ASN A 101 -19.17 -12.50 16.60
C ASN A 101 -18.27 -13.69 16.98
N ARG A 102 -18.88 -14.78 17.44
CA ARG A 102 -18.16 -16.03 17.73
C ARG A 102 -17.70 -16.77 16.48
N ASP A 103 -18.15 -16.33 15.31
CA ASP A 103 -17.73 -16.87 14.02
C ASP A 103 -16.39 -16.29 13.59
N VAL A 104 -15.60 -17.12 12.90
CA VAL A 104 -14.39 -16.69 12.22
C VAL A 104 -14.82 -15.80 11.05
N ASN A 105 -14.81 -14.49 11.24
CA ASN A 105 -15.01 -13.51 10.15
C ASN A 105 -13.74 -13.43 9.32
N GLU A 106 -13.53 -14.43 8.45
CA GLU A 106 -12.45 -14.41 7.46
C GLU A 106 -12.69 -13.27 6.48
N VAL A 107 -11.72 -12.36 6.41
CA VAL A 107 -11.70 -11.30 5.40
C VAL A 107 -11.12 -11.91 4.14
N ASN A 108 -11.89 -11.93 3.06
CA ASN A 108 -11.38 -12.39 1.77
C ASN A 108 -10.43 -11.33 1.20
N LEU A 109 -9.14 -11.55 1.40
CA LEU A 109 -8.07 -10.68 0.91
C LEU A 109 -7.81 -10.98 -0.56
N TRP A 110 -7.80 -9.94 -1.39
CA TRP A 110 -7.41 -10.11 -2.78
C TRP A 110 -5.96 -10.57 -2.85
N LYS A 111 -5.72 -11.58 -3.69
CA LYS A 111 -4.38 -12.05 -4.03
C LYS A 111 -4.32 -12.30 -5.52
N PHE A 112 -3.14 -12.09 -6.10
CA PHE A 112 -2.93 -12.46 -7.49
C PHE A 112 -2.92 -13.99 -7.61
N ASP A 113 -3.87 -14.53 -8.36
CA ASP A 113 -3.97 -15.93 -8.73
C ASP A 113 -3.36 -16.15 -10.11
N LYS A 114 -2.26 -16.90 -10.19
CA LYS A 114 -1.52 -17.13 -11.43
C LYS A 114 -2.31 -17.91 -12.47
N GLU A 115 -3.23 -18.76 -12.04
CA GLU A 115 -4.03 -19.62 -12.92
C GLU A 115 -5.28 -18.87 -13.37
N ASN A 116 -5.97 -18.23 -12.42
CA ASN A 116 -7.25 -17.59 -12.70
C ASN A 116 -7.13 -16.16 -13.27
N HIS A 117 -6.01 -15.46 -13.07
CA HIS A 117 -5.84 -14.07 -13.53
C HIS A 117 -4.86 -13.93 -14.71
N GLN A 118 -4.45 -15.02 -15.35
CA GLN A 118 -3.52 -14.95 -16.49
C GLN A 118 -4.07 -14.14 -17.65
N ASP A 119 -5.37 -14.29 -17.96
CA ASP A 119 -5.97 -13.61 -19.10
C ASP A 119 -6.08 -12.10 -18.88
N VAL A 120 -6.31 -11.66 -17.64
CA VAL A 120 -6.27 -10.24 -17.26
C VAL A 120 -4.91 -9.62 -17.59
N LEU A 121 -3.80 -10.31 -17.30
CA LEU A 121 -2.47 -9.79 -17.64
C LEU A 121 -2.27 -9.64 -19.15
N LYS A 122 -2.76 -10.61 -19.95
CA LYS A 122 -2.67 -10.55 -21.41
C LYS A 122 -3.49 -9.38 -21.95
N GLU A 123 -4.70 -9.17 -21.42
CA GLU A 123 -5.56 -8.05 -21.79
C GLU A 123 -4.92 -6.70 -21.43
N MET A 124 -4.29 -6.58 -20.26
CA MET A 124 -3.56 -5.37 -19.88
C MET A 124 -2.44 -5.05 -20.87
N ILE A 125 -1.63 -6.04 -21.26
CA ILE A 125 -0.55 -5.84 -22.25
C ILE A 125 -1.09 -5.38 -23.60
N LYS A 126 -2.16 -6.01 -24.08
CA LYS A 126 -2.85 -5.60 -25.31
C LYS A 126 -3.40 -4.19 -25.24
N SER A 127 -3.93 -3.81 -24.08
CA SER A 127 -4.49 -2.46 -23.88
C SER A 127 -3.42 -1.37 -23.94
N GLU A 128 -2.18 -1.69 -23.57
CA GLU A 128 -1.01 -0.83 -23.74
C GLU A 128 -0.44 -0.87 -25.18
N GLY A 129 -1.02 -1.67 -26.07
CA GLY A 129 -0.62 -1.77 -27.49
C GLY A 129 0.53 -2.73 -27.78
N TYR A 130 0.84 -3.65 -26.85
CA TYR A 130 1.89 -4.66 -27.02
C TYR A 130 1.32 -6.07 -27.25
N ASP A 131 2.13 -6.96 -27.82
CA ASP A 131 1.77 -8.38 -27.99
C ASP A 131 2.01 -9.16 -26.69
N GLU A 132 1.05 -10.01 -26.32
CA GLU A 132 1.15 -10.85 -25.14
C GLU A 132 2.07 -12.06 -25.35
N SER A 133 2.74 -12.49 -24.28
CA SER A 133 3.42 -13.78 -24.24
C SER A 133 2.50 -14.89 -23.72
N LYS A 134 2.84 -16.14 -24.08
CA LYS A 134 2.30 -17.34 -23.44
C LYS A 134 2.78 -17.48 -22.00
N SER A 135 3.95 -16.93 -21.68
CA SER A 135 4.54 -16.98 -20.34
C SER A 135 3.96 -15.89 -19.44
N THR A 136 3.30 -16.31 -18.35
CA THR A 136 2.81 -15.39 -17.32
C THR A 136 3.93 -14.54 -16.73
N LEU A 137 5.12 -15.13 -16.54
CA LEU A 137 6.26 -14.41 -16.00
C LEU A 137 6.75 -13.30 -16.94
N GLU A 138 6.83 -13.59 -18.24
CA GLU A 138 7.19 -12.58 -19.24
C GLU A 138 6.16 -11.45 -19.28
N ASN A 139 4.87 -11.79 -19.22
CA ASN A 139 3.80 -10.79 -19.15
C ASN A 139 3.92 -9.88 -17.93
N ILE A 140 4.21 -10.44 -16.75
CA ILE A 140 4.46 -9.66 -15.52
C ILE A 140 5.68 -8.75 -15.70
N PHE A 141 6.79 -9.25 -16.26
CA PHE A 141 7.98 -8.44 -16.50
C PHE A 141 7.73 -7.30 -17.49
N SER A 142 7.00 -7.57 -18.58
CA SER A 142 6.62 -6.56 -19.57
C SER A 142 5.81 -5.45 -18.92
N LEU A 143 4.74 -5.78 -18.20
CA LEU A 143 3.92 -4.77 -17.50
C LEU A 143 4.72 -4.02 -16.43
N SER A 144 5.58 -4.71 -15.68
CA SER A 144 6.43 -4.08 -14.67
C SER A 144 7.37 -3.04 -15.28
N ARG A 145 7.90 -3.32 -16.49
CA ARG A 145 8.73 -2.37 -17.22
C ARG A 145 7.92 -1.20 -17.75
N LEU A 146 6.77 -1.46 -18.37
CA LEU A 146 5.90 -0.41 -18.92
C LEU A 146 5.46 0.59 -17.85
N TYR A 147 4.89 0.08 -16.75
CA TYR A 147 4.48 0.95 -15.64
C TYR A 147 5.65 1.52 -14.87
N GLY A 148 6.77 0.78 -14.77
CA GLY A 148 8.00 1.27 -14.19
C GLY A 148 8.50 2.51 -14.93
N ASP A 149 8.66 2.41 -16.25
CA ASP A 149 9.13 3.50 -17.11
C ASP A 149 8.17 4.71 -17.08
N GLU A 150 6.84 4.47 -17.00
CA GLU A 150 5.85 5.56 -16.88
C GLU A 150 5.92 6.29 -15.52
N LYS A 151 6.18 5.56 -14.44
CA LYS A 151 6.10 6.10 -13.07
C LYS A 151 7.44 6.49 -12.47
N ILE A 152 8.57 6.11 -13.08
CA ILE A 152 9.89 6.27 -12.47
C ILE A 152 10.19 7.72 -12.08
N ASP A 153 9.88 8.70 -12.93
CA ASP A 153 10.13 10.11 -12.62
C ASP A 153 9.29 10.61 -11.45
N THR A 154 8.03 10.14 -11.35
CA THR A 154 7.16 10.50 -10.22
C THR A 154 7.66 9.87 -8.93
N LEU A 155 8.02 8.58 -8.97
CA LEU A 155 8.57 7.87 -7.82
C LEU A 155 9.90 8.47 -7.35
N MET A 156 10.79 8.83 -8.28
CA MET A 156 12.06 9.49 -7.97
C MET A 156 11.85 10.83 -7.26
N ASN A 157 10.81 11.58 -7.65
CA ASN A 157 10.46 12.84 -6.96
C ASN A 157 9.84 12.59 -5.58
N GLU A 158 8.97 11.59 -5.44
CA GLU A 158 8.35 11.26 -4.16
C GLU A 158 9.33 10.67 -3.14
N LEU A 159 10.30 9.87 -3.60
CA LEU A 159 11.36 9.27 -2.78
C LEU A 159 12.59 10.17 -2.60
N ARG A 160 12.61 11.36 -3.23
CA ARG A 160 13.72 12.29 -3.08
C ARG A 160 13.90 12.64 -1.60
N VAL A 161 15.13 12.42 -1.12
CA VAL A 161 15.63 12.93 0.16
C VAL A 161 16.33 14.25 -0.15
N ALA A 162 16.00 15.32 0.56
CA ALA A 162 16.74 16.57 0.42
C ALA A 162 18.16 16.37 0.98
N ASP A 163 19.16 16.84 0.25
CA ASP A 163 20.52 16.88 0.76
C ASP A 163 20.55 17.79 2.00
N GLU A 164 21.15 17.32 3.10
CA GLU A 164 21.49 18.19 4.23
C GLU A 164 22.71 19.03 3.79
N ASP A 165 22.53 20.35 3.66
CA ASP A 165 23.62 21.31 3.41
C ASP A 165 24.68 21.30 4.54
#